data_AF-A0A2J8NTB2-F1
#
_entry.id   AF-A0A2J8NTB2-F1
#
_cell.length_a   1.000
_cell.length_b   1.000
_cell.length_c   1.000
_cell.angle_alpha   90.00
_cell.angle_beta   90.00
_cell.angle_gamma   90.00
#
_symmetry.space_group_name_H-M   'P 1'
#
loop_
_entity.id
_entity.type
_entity.pdbx_description
1 polymer ?
#
loop_
_entity_poly.entity_id
_entity_poly.type
_entity_poly.pdbx_seq_one_letter_code
_entity_poly.pdbx_strand_id
1 'polypeptide(L)'
;MLNIWGVMLFIRLSWIVGEAGIGLGVLIILLSTMVTSITGLSTSAIATNGFVRGGGAYYLISRSLGPEFGGSIGLIFAFANAVAVAMYVVGFAETVVDLLKESDSMMVDPTND
;
A
#
# COMPACT_ATOMS: atom_id res chain seq x y z
N MET A 1 11.14 -3.34 1.95
CA MET A 1 10.95 -3.71 0.52
C MET A 1 9.72 -4.57 0.31
N LEU A 2 9.55 -5.65 1.08
CA LEU A 2 8.36 -6.53 1.01
C LEU A 2 7.01 -5.80 1.20
N ASN A 3 6.96 -4.73 2.01
CA ASN A 3 5.72 -3.95 2.19
C ASN A 3 5.35 -3.04 0.99
N ILE A 4 6.24 -2.87 0.01
CA ILE A 4 5.97 -2.02 -1.18
C ILE A 4 5.45 -2.88 -2.33
N TRP A 5 6.02 -4.06 -2.51
CA TRP A 5 5.56 -5.00 -3.54
C TRP A 5 4.29 -5.68 -3.06
N GLY A 6 3.22 -5.56 -3.83
CA GLY A 6 1.92 -6.12 -3.46
C GLY A 6 1.06 -6.45 -4.67
N VAL A 7 -0.20 -6.74 -4.38
CA VAL A 7 -1.22 -7.17 -5.35
C VAL A 7 -1.27 -6.29 -6.61
N MET A 8 -1.15 -4.97 -6.46
CA MET A 8 -1.25 -4.02 -7.57
C MET A 8 -0.21 -4.27 -8.68
N LEU A 9 0.98 -4.75 -8.32
CA LEU A 9 2.06 -4.98 -9.30
C LEU A 9 1.69 -6.09 -10.29
N PHE A 10 1.05 -7.15 -9.81
CA PHE A 10 0.74 -8.33 -10.63
C PHE A 10 -0.63 -8.25 -11.29
N ILE A 11 -1.65 -7.76 -10.58
CA ILE A 11 -3.03 -7.78 -11.07
C ILE A 11 -3.40 -6.51 -11.84
N ARG A 12 -2.90 -5.34 -11.41
CA ARG A 12 -3.41 -4.04 -11.91
C ARG A 12 -2.43 -3.31 -12.83
N LEU A 13 -1.13 -3.59 -12.78
CA LEU A 13 -0.13 -2.88 -13.60
C LEU A 13 -0.34 -3.07 -15.11
N SER A 14 -0.63 -4.31 -15.54
CA SER A 14 -0.93 -4.62 -16.95
C SER A 14 -2.16 -3.85 -17.45
N TRP A 15 -3.21 -3.79 -16.64
CA TRP A 15 -4.43 -3.04 -16.95
C TRP A 15 -4.18 -1.53 -17.02
N ILE A 16 -3.43 -0.95 -16.08
CA ILE A 16 -3.08 0.48 -16.09
C ILE A 16 -2.31 0.86 -17.37
N VAL A 17 -1.34 0.04 -17.78
CA VAL A 17 -0.59 0.28 -19.02
C VAL A 17 -1.46 0.03 -20.26
N GLY A 18 -2.43 -0.90 -20.18
CA GLY A 18 -3.39 -1.17 -21.25
C GLY A 18 -4.33 0.02 -21.52
N GLU A 19 -4.85 0.66 -20.47
CA GLU A 19 -5.77 1.80 -20.60
C GLU A 19 -5.05 3.13 -20.87
N ALA A 20 -3.99 3.44 -20.12
CA ALA A 20 -3.28 4.71 -20.22
C ALA A 20 -2.21 4.72 -21.32
N GLY A 21 -1.77 3.56 -21.79
CA GLY A 21 -0.61 3.40 -22.66
C GLY A 21 0.73 3.57 -21.92
N ILE A 22 1.82 3.29 -22.62
CA ILE A 22 3.17 3.27 -22.02
C ILE A 22 3.60 4.66 -21.53
N GLY A 23 3.36 5.71 -22.33
CA GLY A 23 3.81 7.07 -22.00
C GLY A 23 3.17 7.63 -20.73
N LEU A 24 1.84 7.58 -20.64
CA LEU A 24 1.10 8.05 -19.47
C LEU A 24 1.25 7.09 -18.28
N GLY A 25 1.35 5.77 -18.52
CA GLY A 25 1.62 4.79 -17.48
C GLY A 25 2.95 5.07 -16.75
N VAL A 26 4.02 5.38 -17.50
CA VAL A 26 5.30 5.78 -16.91
C VAL A 26 5.18 7.10 -16.13
N LEU A 27 4.42 8.07 -16.66
CA LEU A 27 4.19 9.35 -15.96
C LEU A 27 3.49 9.14 -14.60
N ILE A 28 2.48 8.26 -14.53
CA ILE A 28 1.78 7.92 -13.29
C ILE A 28 2.75 7.33 -12.25
N ILE A 29 3.63 6.41 -12.69
CA ILE A 29 4.63 5.79 -11.82
C ILE A 29 5.64 6.83 -11.32
N LEU A 30 6.10 7.74 -12.19
CA LEU A 30 7.03 8.80 -11.82
C LEU A 30 6.42 9.76 -10.79
N LEU A 31 5.18 10.21 -11.00
CA LEU A 31 4.48 11.07 -10.04
C LEU A 31 4.30 10.37 -8.68
N SER A 32 3.90 9.10 -8.69
CA SER A 32 3.76 8.31 -7.47
C SER A 32 5.09 8.18 -6.72
N THR A 33 6.19 7.94 -7.46
CA THR A 33 7.55 7.83 -6.90
C THR A 33 8.04 9.17 -6.35
N MET A 34 7.70 10.29 -6.99
CA MET A 34 8.00 11.64 -6.50
C MET A 34 7.34 11.90 -5.15
N VAL A 35 6.02 11.63 -5.02
CA VAL A 35 5.30 11.83 -3.75
C VAL A 35 5.89 10.96 -2.64
N THR A 36 6.19 9.69 -2.95
CA THR A 36 6.74 8.75 -1.97
C THR A 36 8.16 9.13 -1.55
N SER A 37 8.98 9.64 -2.47
CA SER A 37 10.36 10.06 -2.17
C SER A 37 10.41 11.32 -1.30
N ILE A 38 9.57 12.33 -1.58
CA ILE A 38 9.43 13.53 -0.72
C ILE A 38 8.99 13.14 0.69
N THR A 39 8.00 12.24 0.79
CA THR A 39 7.53 11.72 2.08
C THR A 39 8.64 10.98 2.81
N GLY A 40 9.38 10.11 2.10
CA GLY A 40 10.53 9.36 2.61
C GLY A 40 11.63 10.24 3.17
N LEU A 41 11.99 11.31 2.45
CA LEU A 41 12.96 12.32 2.91
C LEU A 41 12.47 13.05 4.16
N SER A 42 11.18 13.40 4.21
CA SER A 42 10.56 14.05 5.37
C SER A 42 10.59 13.14 6.61
N THR A 43 10.23 11.86 6.47
CA THR A 43 10.37 10.88 7.55
C THR A 43 11.81 10.63 7.96
N SER A 44 12.76 10.73 7.03
CA SER A 44 14.19 10.60 7.35
C SER A 44 14.66 11.77 8.22
N ALA A 45 14.22 13.00 7.91
CA ALA A 45 14.50 14.18 8.74
C ALA A 45 13.87 14.08 10.14
N ILE A 46 12.68 13.49 10.25
CA ILE A 46 12.03 13.21 11.55
C ILE A 46 12.85 12.17 12.33
N ALA A 47 13.26 11.08 11.68
CA ALA A 47 14.01 10.00 12.32
C ALA A 47 15.41 10.41 12.80
N THR A 48 16.01 11.45 12.20
CA THR A 48 17.29 12.02 12.63
C THR A 48 17.16 13.15 13.66
N ASN A 49 15.93 13.56 14.00
CA ASN A 49 15.67 14.63 14.96
C ASN A 49 15.36 14.07 16.36
N GLY A 50 16.40 13.96 17.20
CA GLY A 50 16.28 13.62 18.63
C GLY A 50 16.87 12.26 19.04
N PHE A 51 16.70 11.91 20.31
CA PHE A 51 17.17 10.62 20.86
C PHE A 51 16.14 9.52 20.61
N VAL A 52 16.39 8.69 19.60
CA VAL A 52 15.58 7.50 19.30
C VAL A 52 15.82 6.44 20.37
N ARG A 53 15.00 6.45 21.43
CA ARG A 53 14.83 5.28 22.29
C ARG A 53 13.94 4.27 21.55
N GLY A 54 14.20 2.97 21.72
CA GLY A 54 13.66 1.86 20.91
C GLY A 54 12.13 1.76 20.81
N GLY A 55 11.51 2.65 20.04
CA GLY A 55 10.10 2.65 19.69
C GLY A 55 9.91 2.62 18.16
N GLY A 56 8.67 2.38 17.72
CA GLY A 56 8.30 2.33 16.30
C GLY A 56 7.97 3.68 15.68
N ALA A 57 7.36 3.67 14.48
CA ALA A 57 7.06 4.87 13.69
C ALA A 57 6.22 5.91 14.45
N TYR A 58 5.17 5.51 15.17
CA TYR A 58 4.35 6.42 15.96
C TYR A 58 5.14 7.10 17.09
N TYR A 59 6.04 6.36 17.74
CA TYR A 59 6.88 6.88 18.81
C TYR A 59 7.85 7.96 18.30
N LEU A 60 8.42 7.76 17.11
CA LEU A 60 9.28 8.75 16.45
C LEU A 60 8.50 10.03 16.11
N ILE A 61 7.34 9.90 15.46
CA ILE A 61 6.54 11.06 15.01
C ILE A 61 6.03 11.88 16.20
N SER A 62 5.45 11.22 17.22
CA SER A 62 4.89 11.92 18.39
C SER A 62 5.94 12.64 19.23
N ARG A 63 7.20 12.16 19.22
CA ARG A 63 8.33 12.81 19.91
C ARG A 63 8.85 14.03 19.15
N SER A 64 9.00 13.95 17.83
CA SER A 64 9.60 15.02 17.05
C SER A 64 8.60 16.13 16.68
N LEU A 65 7.31 15.80 16.49
CA LEU A 65 6.26 16.75 16.07
C LEU A 65 5.27 17.11 17.20
N GLY A 66 5.33 16.42 18.34
CA GLY A 66 4.41 16.61 19.46
C GLY A 66 3.15 15.72 19.39
N PRO A 67 2.37 15.66 20.48
CA PRO A 67 1.26 14.72 20.64
C PRO A 67 0.07 14.98 19.71
N GLU A 68 -0.20 16.24 19.35
CA GLU A 68 -1.34 16.61 18.50
C GLU A 68 -1.17 16.10 17.06
N PHE A 69 0.00 16.34 16.47
CA PHE A 69 0.36 15.83 15.15
C PHE A 69 0.62 14.32 15.17
N GLY A 70 1.28 13.82 16.20
CA GLY A 70 1.54 12.38 16.38
C GLY A 70 0.25 11.55 16.44
N GLY A 71 -0.72 11.98 17.25
CA GLY A 71 -2.03 11.32 17.39
C GLY A 71 -2.81 11.28 16.09
N SER A 72 -2.93 12.42 15.41
CA SER A 72 -3.71 12.56 14.17
C SER A 72 -3.10 11.73 13.03
N ILE A 73 -1.79 11.83 12.80
CA ILE A 73 -1.08 11.05 11.77
C ILE A 73 -1.14 9.56 12.09
N GLY A 74 -0.97 9.20 13.37
CA GLY A 74 -1.03 7.81 13.83
C GLY A 74 -2.39 7.15 13.58
N LEU A 75 -3.49 7.87 13.84
CA LEU A 75 -4.84 7.34 13.65
C LEU A 75 -5.15 7.11 12.17
N ILE A 76 -4.83 8.08 11.30
CA ILE A 76 -5.02 7.93 9.85
C ILE A 76 -4.15 6.80 9.30
N PHE A 77 -2.90 6.69 9.76
CA PHE A 77 -1.99 5.63 9.34
C PHE A 77 -2.47 4.24 9.78
N ALA A 78 -3.00 4.11 11.00
CA ALA A 78 -3.57 2.85 11.47
C ALA A 78 -4.79 2.43 10.63
N PHE A 79 -5.69 3.37 10.34
CA PHE A 79 -6.85 3.13 9.50
C PHE A 79 -6.45 2.75 8.06
N ALA A 80 -5.48 3.46 7.47
CA ALA A 80 -4.97 3.16 6.14
C ALA A 80 -4.40 1.73 6.06
N ASN A 81 -3.66 1.28 7.09
CA ASN A 81 -3.17 -0.11 7.14
C ASN A 81 -4.30 -1.12 7.30
N ALA A 82 -5.35 -0.82 8.08
CA ALA A 82 -6.50 -1.70 8.22
C ALA A 82 -7.22 -1.92 6.87
N VAL A 83 -7.43 -0.85 6.11
CA VAL A 83 -8.01 -0.93 4.76
C VAL A 83 -7.08 -1.63 3.78
N ALA A 84 -5.76 -1.41 3.89
CA ALA A 84 -4.77 -2.08 3.04
C ALA A 84 -4.80 -3.61 3.22
N VAL A 85 -5.00 -4.12 4.45
CA VAL A 85 -5.17 -5.56 4.70
C VAL A 85 -6.35 -6.11 3.89
N ALA A 86 -7.51 -5.44 3.91
CA ALA A 86 -8.67 -5.86 3.13
C ALA A 86 -8.35 -5.89 1.63
N MET A 87 -7.69 -4.86 1.10
CA MET A 87 -7.29 -4.80 -0.30
C MET A 87 -6.38 -5.97 -0.70
N TYR A 88 -5.38 -6.30 0.14
CA TYR A 88 -4.47 -7.41 -0.15
C TYR A 88 -5.17 -8.77 -0.13
N VAL A 89 -6.08 -8.99 0.83
CA VAL A 89 -6.84 -10.24 0.92
C VAL A 89 -7.81 -10.40 -0.25
N VAL A 90 -8.49 -9.32 -0.67
CA VAL A 90 -9.39 -9.36 -1.83
C VAL A 90 -8.61 -9.67 -3.11
N GLY A 91 -7.45 -9.04 -3.33
CA GLY A 91 -6.63 -9.34 -4.50
C GLY A 91 -6.09 -10.77 -4.52
N PHE A 92 -5.75 -11.32 -3.35
CA PHE A 92 -5.40 -12.73 -3.22
C PHE A 92 -6.58 -13.64 -3.58
N ALA A 93 -7.78 -13.35 -3.05
CA ALA A 93 -8.99 -14.11 -3.37
C ALA A 93 -9.34 -14.08 -4.86
N GLU A 94 -9.24 -12.91 -5.53
CA GLU A 94 -9.43 -12.76 -6.98
C GLU A 94 -8.52 -13.73 -7.75
N THR A 95 -7.24 -13.76 -7.40
CA THR A 95 -6.25 -14.62 -8.05
C THR A 95 -6.53 -16.11 -7.81
N VAL A 96 -6.91 -16.49 -6.58
CA VAL A 96 -7.23 -17.88 -6.23
C VAL A 96 -8.47 -18.36 -6.99
N VAL A 97 -9.51 -17.54 -7.05
CA VAL A 97 -10.75 -17.88 -7.77
C VAL A 97 -10.47 -18.06 -9.27
N ASP A 98 -9.66 -17.19 -9.87
CA ASP A 98 -9.32 -17.30 -11.30
C ASP A 98 -8.52 -18.58 -11.60
N LEU A 99 -7.56 -18.95 -10.75
CA LEU A 99 -6.82 -20.22 -10.89
C LEU A 99 -7.71 -21.46 -10.69
N LEU A 100 -8.68 -21.37 -9.79
CA LEU A 100 -9.60 -22.48 -9.51
C LEU A 100 -10.58 -22.72 -10.68
N LYS A 101 -11.01 -21.64 -11.34
CA LYS A 101 -11.78 -21.70 -12.60
C LYS A 101 -10.98 -22.36 -13.72
N GLU A 102 -9.72 -21.97 -13.88
CA GLU A 102 -8.83 -22.55 -14.89
C GLU A 102 -8.61 -24.06 -14.67
N SER A 103 -8.65 -24.51 -13.41
CA SER A 103 -8.44 -25.92 -13.03
C SER A 103 -9.73 -26.75 -12.94
N ASP A 104 -10.88 -26.23 -13.40
CA ASP A 104 -12.21 -26.87 -13.34
C ASP A 104 -12.62 -27.38 -11.94
N SER A 105 -12.01 -26.84 -10.89
CA SER A 105 -12.16 -27.29 -9.50
C SER A 105 -12.98 -26.28 -8.67
N MET A 106 -13.90 -25.58 -9.34
CA MET A 106 -14.72 -24.52 -8.76
C MET A 106 -15.45 -24.99 -7.50
N MET A 107 -15.13 -24.37 -6.37
CA MET A 107 -15.65 -24.76 -5.05
C MET A 107 -17.01 -24.12 -4.72
N VAL A 108 -17.39 -23.06 -5.45
CA VAL A 108 -18.66 -22.33 -5.31
C VAL A 108 -19.28 -22.12 -6.69
N ASP A 109 -20.59 -22.38 -6.82
CA ASP A 109 -21.35 -22.27 -8.06
C ASP A 109 -21.64 -20.79 -8.39
N PRO A 110 -21.27 -20.27 -9.58
CA PRO A 110 -21.53 -18.89 -9.97
C PRO A 110 -23.01 -18.60 -10.28
N THR A 111 -23.87 -19.62 -10.30
CA THR A 111 -25.27 -19.51 -10.76
C THR A 111 -26.30 -19.34 -9.65
N ASN A 112 -25.92 -19.47 -8.38
CA ASN A 112 -26.86 -19.49 -7.24
C ASN A 112 -26.68 -18.34 -6.22
N ASP A 113 -26.05 -17.24 -6.64
CA ASP A 113 -26.13 -15.92 -5.98
C ASP A 113 -26.85 -14.91 -6.88
#